data_AF-A0A2T5JTP8-F1
#
_entry.id   AF-A0A2T5JTP8-F1
#
_cell.length_a   1.000
_cell.length_b   1.000
_cell.length_c   1.000
_cell.angle_alpha   90.00
_cell.angle_beta   90.00
_cell.angle_gamma   90.00
#
_symmetry.space_group_name_H-M   'P 1'
#
loop_
_entity.id
_entity.type
_entity.pdbx_description
1 polymer ?
#
loop_
_entity_poly.entity_id
_entity_poly.type
_entity_poly.pdbx_seq_one_letter_code
_entity_poly.pdbx_strand_id
1 'polypeptide(L)'
;MGATPRGETALRHLVRLAAGTAVHTLRGTLPVEALREGDRVIARSGAIRLERVWLEAPRDVEVVHVGAGTVAHGRPEGAQRIPADQPLLLRGERADLVYGRSPVTVPARRIVDGRLTRLLRVPDLRLVTLAFAAPAAIQAGDLEPVTCPESAAASA
;
A
#
# COMPACT_ATOMS: atom_id res chain seq x y z
N MET A 1 29.99 -12.21 -32.17
CA MET A 1 30.27 -12.28 -30.72
C MET A 1 29.69 -11.03 -30.07
N GLY A 2 28.36 -10.96 -29.97
CA GLY A 2 27.66 -9.94 -29.20
C GLY A 2 27.16 -10.62 -27.94
N ALA A 3 27.64 -10.20 -26.77
CA ALA A 3 27.17 -10.73 -25.51
C ALA A 3 25.67 -10.42 -25.40
N THR A 4 24.83 -11.45 -25.35
CA THR A 4 23.45 -11.34 -24.88
C THR A 4 23.51 -10.72 -23.48
N PRO A 5 22.79 -9.63 -23.17
CA PRO A 5 22.76 -9.14 -21.79
C PRO A 5 22.20 -10.27 -20.93
N ARG A 6 23.02 -10.77 -19.99
CA ARG A 6 22.57 -11.69 -18.95
C ARG A 6 21.40 -11.02 -18.26
N GLY A 7 20.24 -11.69 -18.25
CA GLY A 7 18.98 -11.15 -17.77
C GLY A 7 19.15 -10.38 -16.47
N GLU A 8 19.09 -9.05 -16.57
CA GLU A 8 18.87 -8.20 -15.43
C GLU A 8 17.44 -8.48 -14.99
N THR A 9 17.30 -9.22 -13.88
CA THR A 9 16.00 -9.47 -13.27
C THR A 9 15.36 -8.12 -13.00
N ALA A 10 14.39 -7.74 -13.84
CA ALA A 10 13.63 -6.52 -13.61
C ALA A 10 12.98 -6.61 -12.23
N LEU A 11 13.20 -5.61 -11.38
CA LEU A 11 12.50 -5.52 -10.10
C LEU A 11 11.18 -4.79 -10.35
N ARG A 12 10.09 -5.35 -9.82
CA ARG A 12 8.81 -4.65 -9.73
C ARG A 12 8.62 -4.17 -8.30
N HIS A 13 7.98 -3.03 -8.16
CA HIS A 13 7.72 -2.42 -6.88
C HIS A 13 6.24 -2.59 -6.54
N LEU A 14 5.94 -3.41 -5.52
CA LEU A 14 4.58 -3.83 -5.21
C LEU A 14 4.00 -3.12 -3.98
N VAL A 15 2.72 -2.81 -4.04
CA VAL A 15 1.90 -2.45 -2.88
C VAL A 15 0.67 -3.35 -2.86
N ARG A 16 0.30 -3.87 -1.69
CA ARG A 16 -0.85 -4.73 -1.48
C ARG A 16 -1.87 -4.01 -0.60
N LEU A 17 -3.05 -3.75 -1.14
CA LEU A 17 -4.13 -3.03 -0.45
C LEU A 17 -5.36 -3.91 -0.34
N ALA A 18 -6.12 -3.79 0.75
CA ALA A 18 -7.43 -4.45 0.83
C ALA A 18 -8.39 -3.84 -0.20
N ALA A 19 -9.24 -4.66 -0.82
CA ALA A 19 -10.35 -4.16 -1.63
C ALA A 19 -11.20 -3.15 -0.83
N GLY A 20 -11.67 -2.10 -1.49
CA GLY A 20 -12.33 -0.94 -0.89
C GLY A 20 -11.35 0.14 -0.39
N THR A 21 -10.03 -0.10 -0.40
CA THR A 21 -9.05 0.94 -0.05
C THR A 21 -9.13 2.09 -1.05
N ALA A 22 -9.35 3.30 -0.54
CA ALA A 22 -9.41 4.52 -1.34
C ALA A 22 -8.00 4.91 -1.82
N VAL A 23 -7.76 4.97 -3.12
CA VAL A 23 -6.49 5.37 -3.73
C VAL A 23 -6.65 6.69 -4.45
N HIS A 24 -5.76 7.65 -4.18
CA HIS A 24 -5.78 8.94 -4.84
C HIS A 24 -5.20 8.82 -6.25
N THR A 25 -5.92 9.32 -7.24
CA THR A 25 -5.50 9.32 -8.65
C THR A 25 -5.69 10.71 -9.25
N LEU A 26 -5.16 10.94 -10.45
CA LEU A 26 -5.43 12.18 -11.20
C LEU A 26 -6.90 12.34 -11.61
N ARG A 27 -7.71 11.28 -11.51
CA ARG A 27 -9.15 11.29 -11.82
C ARG A 27 -10.02 11.48 -10.57
N GLY A 28 -9.40 11.74 -9.42
CA GLY A 28 -10.04 11.72 -8.11
C GLY A 28 -9.71 10.46 -7.32
N THR A 29 -10.41 10.26 -6.20
CA THR A 29 -10.21 9.10 -5.33
C THR A 29 -11.04 7.93 -5.83
N LEU A 30 -10.39 6.80 -6.10
CA LEU A 30 -11.02 5.58 -6.61
C LEU A 30 -10.76 4.42 -5.64
N PRO A 31 -11.69 3.46 -5.48
CA PRO A 31 -11.38 2.23 -4.77
C PRO A 31 -10.31 1.45 -5.54
N VAL A 32 -9.41 0.76 -4.84
CA VAL A 32 -8.24 0.11 -5.43
C VAL A 32 -8.61 -0.91 -6.53
N GLU A 33 -9.73 -1.61 -6.39
CA GLU A 33 -10.23 -2.58 -7.37
C GLU A 33 -10.75 -1.96 -8.68
N ALA A 34 -10.97 -0.64 -8.70
CA ALA A 34 -11.34 0.09 -9.91
C ALA A 34 -10.13 0.53 -10.74
N LEU A 35 -8.92 0.46 -10.18
CA LEU A 35 -7.69 0.82 -10.90
C LEU A 35 -7.41 -0.17 -12.02
N ARG A 36 -6.83 0.33 -13.11
CA ARG A 36 -6.44 -0.43 -14.29
C ARG A 36 -5.00 -0.10 -14.69
N GLU A 37 -4.37 -1.03 -15.39
CA GLU A 37 -3.03 -0.82 -15.93
C GLU A 37 -2.97 0.47 -16.76
N GLY A 38 -1.94 1.27 -16.53
CA GLY A 38 -1.78 2.58 -17.16
C GLY A 38 -2.42 3.75 -16.41
N ASP A 39 -3.28 3.51 -15.40
CA ASP A 39 -3.78 4.58 -14.54
C ASP A 39 -2.64 5.30 -13.81
N ARG A 40 -2.87 6.58 -13.49
CA ARG A 40 -1.92 7.41 -12.76
C ARG A 40 -2.34 7.61 -11.31
N VAL A 41 -1.61 6.97 -10.42
CA VAL A 41 -1.82 7.01 -8.97
C VAL A 41 -0.96 8.12 -8.37
N ILE A 42 -1.49 8.84 -7.38
CA ILE A 42 -0.74 9.85 -6.65
C ILE A 42 0.21 9.17 -5.68
N ALA A 43 1.51 9.44 -5.85
CA ALA A 43 2.55 9.09 -4.91
C ALA A 43 3.21 10.36 -4.37
N ARG A 44 4.01 10.23 -3.32
CA ARG A 44 4.78 11.35 -2.76
C ARG A 44 5.67 12.04 -3.78
N SER A 45 6.24 11.29 -4.72
CA SER A 45 7.10 11.81 -5.80
C SER A 45 6.31 12.42 -6.96
N GLY A 46 4.97 12.51 -6.86
CA GLY A 46 4.08 12.91 -7.94
C GLY A 46 3.25 11.75 -8.48
N ALA A 47 2.49 12.01 -9.55
CA ALA A 47 1.63 11.00 -10.16
C ALA A 47 2.45 9.97 -10.97
N ILE A 48 2.36 8.69 -10.60
CA ILE A 48 3.10 7.59 -11.22
C ILE A 48 2.16 6.63 -11.95
N ARG A 49 2.67 6.00 -13.02
CA ARG A 49 1.90 5.06 -13.83
C ARG A 49 1.88 3.68 -13.16
N LEU A 50 0.70 3.11 -13.01
CA LEU A 50 0.48 1.72 -12.59
C LEU A 50 0.84 0.78 -13.75
N GLU A 51 1.75 -0.18 -13.52
CA GLU A 51 2.17 -1.11 -14.57
C GLU A 51 1.26 -2.33 -14.66
N ARG A 52 0.96 -2.93 -13.51
CA ARG A 52 0.08 -4.10 -13.41
C ARG A 52 -0.81 -4.02 -12.19
N VAL A 53 -1.97 -4.65 -12.29
CA VAL A 53 -2.91 -4.82 -11.17
C VAL A 53 -3.52 -6.22 -11.21
N TRP A 54 -3.57 -6.88 -10.07
CA TRP A 54 -4.25 -8.18 -9.95
C TRP A 54 -4.88 -8.35 -8.56
N LEU A 55 -5.82 -9.29 -8.47
CA LEU A 55 -6.50 -9.62 -7.22
C LEU A 55 -5.92 -10.91 -6.64
N GLU A 56 -5.70 -10.89 -5.33
CA GLU A 56 -5.31 -12.03 -4.52
C GLU A 56 -6.40 -12.27 -3.46
N ALA A 57 -6.65 -13.53 -3.12
CA ALA A 57 -7.55 -13.89 -2.03
C ALA A 57 -6.83 -14.81 -1.03
N PRO A 58 -5.76 -14.32 -0.36
CA PRO A 58 -5.09 -15.08 0.68
C PRO A 58 -6.03 -15.33 1.87
N ARG A 59 -5.82 -16.48 2.50
CA ARG A 59 -6.53 -16.85 3.72
C ARG A 59 -5.78 -16.38 4.96
N ASP A 60 -6.54 -16.11 6.03
CA ASP A 60 -6.02 -15.88 7.38
C ASP A 60 -4.97 -14.75 7.48
N VAL A 61 -5.24 -13.63 6.81
CA VAL A 61 -4.33 -12.49 6.72
C VAL A 61 -4.39 -11.67 8.01
N GLU A 62 -3.22 -11.38 8.57
CA GLU A 62 -3.11 -10.38 9.64
C GLU A 62 -3.12 -8.96 9.02
N VAL A 63 -4.06 -8.14 9.47
CA VAL A 63 -4.22 -6.76 9.00
C VAL A 63 -4.18 -5.79 10.16
N VAL A 64 -3.71 -4.58 9.89
CA VAL A 64 -4.01 -3.43 10.73
C VAL A 64 -5.33 -2.85 10.25
N HIS A 65 -6.31 -2.84 11.14
CA HIS A 65 -7.55 -2.10 10.99
C HIS A 65 -7.36 -0.71 11.56
N VAL A 66 -7.40 0.28 10.68
CA VAL A 66 -7.42 1.71 11.01
C VAL A 66 -8.87 2.14 11.05
N GLY A 67 -9.39 2.41 12.24
CA GLY A 67 -10.74 2.94 12.43
C GLY A 67 -10.86 4.35 11.89
N ALA A 68 -12.07 4.74 11.52
CA ALA A 68 -12.36 6.10 11.08
C ALA A 68 -11.98 7.10 12.19
N GLY A 69 -11.23 8.15 11.83
CA GLY A 69 -10.98 9.27 12.72
C GLY A 69 -12.29 9.99 13.10
N THR A 70 -12.34 10.58 14.29
CA THR A 70 -13.55 11.15 14.92
C THR A 70 -14.14 12.39 14.22
N VAL A 71 -13.86 12.65 12.94
CA VAL A 71 -14.30 13.85 12.20
C VAL A 71 -15.15 13.53 10.97
N ALA A 72 -15.54 12.27 10.76
CA ALA A 72 -16.57 11.92 9.78
C ALA A 72 -17.66 11.09 10.45
N HIS A 73 -18.87 11.64 10.48
CA HIS A 73 -20.11 11.03 10.96
C HIS A 73 -20.21 9.53 10.67
N GLY A 74 -19.84 8.70 11.67
CA GLY A 74 -20.42 7.38 11.95
C GLY A 74 -20.53 6.34 10.84
N ARG A 75 -19.82 6.47 9.70
CA ARG A 75 -19.86 5.46 8.64
C ARG A 75 -18.65 4.53 8.71
N PRO A 76 -18.84 3.20 8.58
CA PRO A 76 -17.75 2.24 8.41
C PRO A 76 -16.93 2.47 7.12
N GLU A 77 -17.36 3.38 6.25
CA GLU A 77 -16.70 3.83 5.01
C GLU A 77 -15.35 4.55 5.25
N GLY A 78 -15.04 4.96 6.48
CA GLY A 78 -13.75 5.57 6.84
C GLY A 78 -12.71 4.62 7.44
N ALA A 79 -13.04 3.33 7.61
CA ALA A 79 -12.11 2.37 8.17
C ALA A 79 -11.27 1.69 7.07
N GLN A 80 -9.95 1.78 7.18
CA GLN A 80 -9.02 1.18 6.23
C GLN A 80 -8.41 -0.10 6.80
N ARG A 81 -8.27 -1.14 5.98
CA ARG A 81 -7.52 -2.35 6.31
C ARG A 81 -6.27 -2.42 5.46
N ILE A 82 -5.15 -2.72 6.09
CA ILE A 82 -3.88 -2.88 5.39
C ILE A 82 -3.15 -4.12 5.93
N PRO A 83 -2.50 -4.94 5.09
CA PRO A 83 -1.69 -6.05 5.57
C PRO A 83 -0.68 -5.59 6.63
N ALA A 84 -0.54 -6.34 7.73
CA ALA A 84 0.26 -5.94 8.88
C ALA A 84 1.77 -5.84 8.58
N ASP A 85 2.21 -6.46 7.50
CA ASP A 85 3.57 -6.45 6.96
C ASP A 85 3.82 -5.37 5.91
N GLN A 86 2.76 -4.83 5.28
CA GLN A 86 2.86 -3.78 4.28
C GLN A 86 3.60 -2.56 4.87
N PRO A 87 4.75 -2.16 4.30
CA PRO A 87 5.46 -0.97 4.75
C PRO A 87 4.65 0.29 4.53
N LEU A 88 4.73 1.20 5.49
CA LEU A 88 4.12 2.52 5.49
C LEU A 88 5.18 3.59 5.71
N LEU A 89 5.05 4.71 5.02
CA LEU A 89 5.81 5.91 5.29
C LEU A 89 5.13 6.68 6.43
N LEU A 90 5.80 6.77 7.57
CA LEU A 90 5.38 7.62 8.69
C LEU A 90 6.19 8.91 8.69
N ARG A 91 5.52 10.02 9.01
CA ARG A 91 6.11 11.34 9.04
C ARG A 91 5.47 12.23 10.09
N GLY A 92 6.08 13.39 10.31
CA GLY A 92 5.64 14.40 11.28
C GLY A 92 6.06 14.06 12.70
N GLU A 93 5.54 14.82 13.65
CA GLU A 93 5.94 14.77 15.07
C GLU A 93 5.81 13.36 15.66
N ARG A 94 4.78 12.59 15.28
CA ARG A 94 4.64 11.19 15.75
C ARG A 94 5.81 10.31 15.29
N ALA A 95 6.32 10.49 14.08
CA ALA A 95 7.46 9.72 13.59
C ALA A 95 8.74 10.11 14.33
N ASP A 96 8.97 11.42 14.53
CA ASP A 96 10.13 11.92 15.28
C ASP A 96 10.11 11.48 16.75
N LEU A 97 8.95 11.59 17.42
CA LEU A 97 8.80 11.21 18.83
C LEU A 97 9.01 9.71 19.05
N VAL A 98 8.53 8.85 18.13
CA VAL A 98 8.57 7.38 18.30
C VAL A 98 9.87 6.78 17.74
N TYR A 99 10.43 7.34 16.67
CA TYR A 99 11.57 6.75 15.95
C TYR A 99 12.82 7.65 15.90
N GLY A 100 12.77 8.87 16.42
CA GLY A 100 13.88 9.83 16.40
C GLY A 100 14.22 10.35 15.00
N ARG A 101 13.40 10.04 13.99
CA ARG A 101 13.59 10.48 12.60
C ARG A 101 12.28 10.54 11.83
N SER A 102 12.18 11.50 10.92
CA SER A 102 11.05 11.71 10.03
C SER A 102 11.57 12.16 8.66
N PRO A 103 11.14 11.51 7.55
CA PRO A 103 10.24 10.37 7.51
C PRO A 103 10.93 9.04 7.88
N VAL A 104 10.13 8.04 8.26
CA VAL A 104 10.58 6.66 8.52
C VAL A 104 9.63 5.66 7.88
N THR A 105 10.18 4.58 7.32
CA THR A 105 9.40 3.46 6.80
C THR A 105 9.33 2.35 7.83
N VAL A 106 8.12 1.91 8.18
CA VAL A 106 7.88 0.81 9.13
C VAL A 106 6.74 -0.09 8.63
N PRO A 107 6.72 -1.38 8.99
CA PRO A 107 5.56 -2.22 8.68
C PRO A 107 4.30 -1.71 9.40
N ALA A 108 3.13 -1.87 8.77
CA ALA A 108 1.88 -1.34 9.29
C ALA A 108 1.61 -1.72 10.76
N ARG A 109 1.93 -2.94 11.20
CA ARG A 109 1.77 -3.36 12.62
C ARG A 109 2.40 -2.42 13.65
N ARG A 110 3.39 -1.62 13.26
CA ARG A 110 4.06 -0.66 14.14
C ARG A 110 3.26 0.60 14.44
N ILE A 111 2.16 0.85 13.72
CA ILE A 111 1.27 2.00 14.01
C ILE A 111 0.22 1.68 15.06
N VAL A 112 0.04 0.40 15.40
CA VAL A 112 -0.99 -0.12 16.30
C VAL A 112 -0.87 0.55 17.68
N ASP A 113 -1.94 1.23 18.08
CA ASP A 113 -2.05 1.95 19.36
C ASP A 113 -3.18 1.42 20.26
N GLY A 114 -3.97 0.46 19.77
CA GLY A 114 -5.10 -0.12 20.50
C GLY A 114 -6.31 0.82 20.63
N ARG A 115 -6.27 2.02 20.04
CA ARG A 115 -7.35 3.01 20.07
C ARG A 115 -8.00 3.13 18.71
N LEU A 116 -7.28 3.75 17.78
CA LEU A 116 -7.73 3.94 16.40
C LEU A 116 -7.17 2.86 15.49
N THR A 117 -6.10 2.19 15.90
CA THR A 117 -5.45 1.15 15.10
C THR A 117 -5.32 -0.14 15.90
N ARG A 118 -5.75 -1.26 15.31
CA ARG A 118 -5.73 -2.59 15.96
C ARG A 118 -5.35 -3.69 14.97
N LEU A 119 -4.68 -4.72 15.46
CA LEU A 119 -4.45 -5.94 14.68
C LEU A 119 -5.70 -6.80 14.67
N LEU A 120 -6.06 -7.29 13.48
CA LEU A 120 -7.12 -8.27 13.28
C LEU A 120 -6.60 -9.36 12.35
N ARG A 121 -7.18 -10.55 12.47
CA ARG A 121 -6.96 -11.63 11.53
C ARG A 121 -8.23 -11.82 10.70
N VAL A 122 -8.10 -11.73 9.38
CA VAL A 122 -9.22 -11.76 8.44
C VAL A 122 -9.16 -13.07 7.65
N PRO A 123 -10.14 -13.98 7.81
CA PRO A 123 -10.11 -15.32 7.20
C PRO A 123 -10.10 -15.30 5.68
N ASP A 124 -10.83 -14.36 5.08
CA ASP A 124 -10.95 -14.18 3.63
C ASP A 124 -10.83 -12.70 3.31
N LEU A 125 -9.65 -12.29 2.84
CA LEU A 125 -9.35 -10.90 2.50
C LEU A 125 -9.02 -10.81 1.00
N ARG A 126 -9.81 -10.02 0.28
CA ARG A 126 -9.48 -9.63 -1.08
C ARG A 126 -8.42 -8.55 -1.04
N LEU A 127 -7.24 -8.87 -1.55
CA LEU A 127 -6.15 -7.92 -1.74
C LEU A 127 -6.05 -7.57 -3.23
N VAL A 128 -5.80 -6.29 -3.50
CA VAL A 128 -5.42 -5.82 -4.82
C VAL A 128 -3.95 -5.45 -4.77
N THR A 129 -3.16 -6.11 -5.59
CA THR A 129 -1.72 -5.88 -5.70
C THR A 129 -1.45 -4.98 -6.89
N LEU A 130 -0.74 -3.89 -6.62
CA LEU A 130 -0.35 -2.86 -7.59
C LEU A 130 1.15 -2.96 -7.84
N ALA A 131 1.56 -3.03 -9.11
CA ALA A 131 2.97 -3.03 -9.49
C ALA A 131 3.37 -1.73 -10.18
N PHE A 132 4.55 -1.24 -9.81
CA PHE A 132 5.16 -0.02 -10.35
C PHE A 132 6.60 -0.29 -10.82
N ALA A 133 7.08 0.55 -11.73
CA ALA A 133 8.44 0.48 -12.27
C ALA A 133 9.53 0.85 -11.25
N ALA A 134 9.18 1.62 -10.21
CA ALA A 134 10.14 2.25 -9.31
C ALA A 134 9.61 2.30 -7.86
N PRO A 135 10.49 2.46 -6.86
CA PRO A 135 10.10 2.68 -5.48
C PRO A 135 9.16 3.89 -5.33
N ALA A 136 8.08 3.75 -4.56
CA ALA A 136 7.12 4.83 -4.36
C ALA A 136 6.39 4.71 -3.01
N ALA A 137 5.94 5.83 -2.47
CA ALA A 137 4.98 5.89 -1.38
C ALA A 137 3.65 6.40 -1.92
N ILE A 138 2.62 5.55 -1.91
CA ILE A 138 1.32 5.76 -2.55
C ILE A 138 0.35 6.43 -1.59
N GLN A 139 -0.43 7.41 -2.03
CA GLN A 139 -1.48 7.99 -1.20
C GLN A 139 -2.73 7.10 -1.21
N ALA A 140 -2.97 6.38 -0.10
CA ALA A 140 -4.08 5.45 0.06
C ALA A 140 -4.84 5.73 1.37
N GLY A 141 -5.99 6.41 1.24
CA GLY A 141 -6.70 7.01 2.35
C GLY A 141 -5.79 7.97 3.12
N ASP A 142 -5.75 7.80 4.44
CA ASP A 142 -4.87 8.56 5.34
C ASP A 142 -3.47 7.95 5.50
N LEU A 143 -3.18 6.84 4.81
CA LEU A 143 -1.88 6.16 4.89
C LEU A 143 -1.05 6.38 3.62
N GLU A 144 0.26 6.22 3.78
CA GLU A 144 1.22 6.26 2.68
C GLU A 144 1.95 4.91 2.52
N PRO A 145 1.33 3.85 1.95
CA PRO A 145 2.00 2.57 1.73
C PRO A 145 3.20 2.68 0.79
N VAL A 146 4.32 2.08 1.19
CA VAL A 146 5.58 2.08 0.43
C VAL A 146 5.70 0.79 -0.35
N THR A 147 6.15 0.89 -1.60
CA THR A 147 6.35 -0.28 -2.44
C THR A 147 7.48 -1.18 -1.93
N CYS A 148 7.28 -2.49 -2.01
CA CYS A 148 8.29 -3.51 -1.76
C CYS A 148 8.86 -4.02 -3.07
N PRO A 149 10.19 -4.17 -3.21
CA PRO A 149 10.76 -4.81 -4.41
C PRO A 149 10.39 -6.29 -4.44
N GLU A 150 9.96 -6.76 -5.60
CA GLU A 150 9.77 -8.15 -5.95
C GLU A 150 10.51 -8.44 -7.25
N SER A 151 11.15 -9.60 -7.32
CA SER A 151 11.75 -10.11 -8.55
C SER A 151 10.65 -10.35 -9.59
N ALA A 152 10.73 -9.69 -10.76
CA ALA A 152 9.77 -9.95 -11.84
C ALA A 152 9.90 -11.36 -12.46
N ALA A 153 10.85 -12.18 -12.00
CA ALA A 153 11.14 -13.51 -12.54
C ALA A 153 10.19 -14.63 -12.07
N ALA A 154 9.05 -14.33 -11.43
CA ALA A 154 8.10 -15.37 -11.02
C ALA A 154 6.66 -14.92 -11.21
N SER A 155 6.12 -15.16 -12.41
CA SER A 155 4.70 -15.46 -12.66
C SER A 155 4.59 -15.88 -14.13
N ALA A 156 4.86 -17.17 -14.37
CA ALA A 156 4.48 -17.88 -15.58
C ALA A 156 3.12 -18.53 -15.37
#